data_AF-A0A6N7ILE3-F1
#
_entry.id   AF-A0A6N7ILE3-F1
#
_cell.length_a   1.000
_cell.length_b   1.000
_cell.length_c   1.000
_cell.angle_alpha   90.00
_cell.angle_beta   90.00
_cell.angle_gamma   90.00
#
_symmetry.space_group_name_H-M   'P 1'
#
loop_
_entity.id
_entity.type
_entity.pdbx_description
1 polymer ?
#
loop_
_entity_poly.entity_id
_entity_poly.type
_entity_poly.pdbx_seq_one_letter_code
_entity_poly.pdbx_strand_id
1 'polypeptide(L)'
;MVFLFCRLTRYNDWEEIQRGNVAAALALGGKVLGLANVMRFAIMSNMGAVEIVAWGMAGMVLLLLVYLAFEWLTPRLKVNEEIAGGNVAVGALSMVFSLAASLIIGASIS
;
A
#
# COMPACT_ATOMS: atom_id res chain seq x y z
N MET A 1 -6.08 -0.64 10.55
CA MET A 1 -4.93 -1.08 9.72
C MET A 1 -4.07 0.07 9.20
N VAL A 2 -4.63 1.09 8.53
CA VAL A 2 -3.85 2.20 7.92
C VAL A 2 -2.91 2.91 8.93
N PHE A 3 -3.35 3.11 10.17
CA PHE A 3 -2.54 3.74 11.24
C PHE A 3 -1.30 2.92 11.64
N LEU A 4 -1.39 1.57 11.58
CA LEU A 4 -0.25 0.68 11.81
C LEU A 4 0.76 0.76 10.65
N PHE A 5 0.28 1.06 9.44
CA PHE A 5 1.09 1.23 8.24
C PHE A 5 1.87 2.55 8.28
N CYS A 6 1.21 3.66 8.62
CA CYS A 6 1.86 4.96 8.82
C CYS A 6 2.92 4.94 9.93
N ARG A 7 2.80 4.02 10.90
CA ARG A 7 3.78 3.85 11.99
C ARG A 7 5.01 3.03 11.55
N LEU A 8 4.86 2.20 10.52
CA LEU A 8 5.88 1.31 9.98
C LEU A 8 6.66 1.95 8.82
N THR A 9 6.03 2.83 8.04
CA THR A 9 6.74 3.66 7.06
C THR A 9 7.54 4.76 7.77
N ARG A 10 8.80 4.91 7.36
CA ARG A 10 9.84 5.68 8.08
C ARG A 10 9.71 7.21 7.92
N TYR A 11 8.63 7.71 7.31
CA TYR A 11 8.41 9.13 7.01
C TYR A 11 6.95 9.53 7.30
N ASN A 12 6.72 10.77 7.73
CA ASN A 12 5.38 11.31 8.00
C ASN A 12 4.65 11.58 6.66
N ASP A 13 4.05 10.54 6.08
CA ASP A 13 3.22 10.67 4.87
C ASP A 13 2.16 11.80 5.02
N TRP A 14 1.64 12.00 6.23
CA TRP A 14 0.66 13.04 6.55
C TRP A 14 1.21 14.46 6.47
N GLU A 15 2.47 14.66 6.85
CA GLU A 15 3.12 15.97 6.84
C GLU A 15 3.46 16.40 5.41
N GLU A 16 3.87 15.46 4.56
CA GLU A 16 4.08 15.69 3.12
C GLU A 16 2.76 15.96 2.39
N ILE A 17 1.69 15.23 2.71
CA ILE A 17 0.36 15.49 2.14
C ILE A 17 -0.12 16.89 2.56
N GLN A 18 0.09 17.29 3.83
CA GLN A 18 -0.24 18.64 4.29
C GLN A 18 0.59 19.74 3.61
N ARG A 19 1.82 19.43 3.17
CA ARG A 19 2.67 20.31 2.38
C ARG A 19 2.30 20.39 0.89
N GLY A 20 1.27 19.65 0.44
CA GLY A 20 0.82 19.64 -0.95
C GLY A 20 1.56 18.65 -1.84
N ASN A 21 2.26 17.69 -1.26
CA ASN A 21 3.00 16.68 -2.00
C ASN A 21 2.05 15.62 -2.60
N VAL A 22 1.77 15.76 -3.90
CA VAL A 22 0.89 14.85 -4.65
C VAL A 22 1.50 13.44 -4.77
N ALA A 23 2.82 13.30 -4.77
CA ALA A 23 3.48 12.00 -4.80
C ALA A 23 3.17 11.18 -3.55
N ALA A 24 3.23 11.82 -2.37
CA ALA A 24 2.88 11.20 -1.10
C ALA A 24 1.39 10.81 -1.07
N ALA A 25 0.52 11.68 -1.58
CA ALA A 25 -0.91 11.39 -1.68
C ALA A 25 -1.21 10.17 -2.57
N LEU A 26 -0.53 10.05 -3.72
CA LEU A 26 -0.68 8.89 -4.62
C LEU A 26 -0.17 7.60 -3.98
N ALA A 27 1.01 7.64 -3.36
CA ALA A 27 1.58 6.47 -2.70
C ALA A 27 0.69 5.96 -1.55
N LEU A 28 0.16 6.88 -0.74
CA LEU A 28 -0.74 6.53 0.35
C LEU A 28 -2.12 6.09 -0.15
N GLY A 29 -2.64 6.76 -1.18
CA GLY A 29 -3.90 6.40 -1.85
C GLY A 29 -3.86 4.99 -2.45
N GLY A 30 -2.75 4.59 -3.08
CA GLY A 30 -2.58 3.23 -3.60
C GLY A 30 -2.62 2.15 -2.54
N LYS A 31 -2.04 2.40 -1.37
CA LYS A 31 -2.10 1.47 -0.23
C LYS A 31 -3.53 1.32 0.30
N VAL A 32 -4.26 2.44 0.42
CA VAL A 32 -5.66 2.43 0.88
C VAL A 32 -6.55 1.70 -0.12
N LEU A 33 -6.41 1.99 -1.41
CA LEU A 33 -7.16 1.31 -2.47
C LEU A 33 -6.82 -0.19 -2.54
N GLY A 34 -5.55 -0.54 -2.39
CA GLY A 34 -5.11 -1.93 -2.36
C GLY A 34 -5.73 -2.70 -1.21
N LEU A 35 -5.73 -2.14 0.00
CA LEU A 35 -6.38 -2.75 1.16
C LEU A 35 -7.89 -2.88 0.97
N ALA A 36 -8.55 -1.85 0.43
CA ALA A 36 -9.98 -1.90 0.13
C ALA A 36 -10.32 -2.99 -0.88
N ASN A 37 -9.47 -3.21 -1.89
CA ASN A 37 -9.65 -4.27 -2.86
C ASN A 37 -9.50 -5.66 -2.23
N VAL A 38 -8.49 -5.88 -1.37
CA VAL A 38 -8.34 -7.14 -0.63
C VAL A 38 -9.57 -7.41 0.26
N MET A 39 -10.04 -6.38 0.98
CA MET A 39 -11.25 -6.51 1.81
C MET A 39 -12.49 -6.83 0.97
N ARG A 40 -12.64 -6.25 -0.22
CA ARG A 40 -13.73 -6.58 -1.13
C ARG A 40 -13.76 -8.08 -1.46
N PHE A 41 -12.62 -8.68 -1.79
CA PHE A 41 -12.54 -10.13 -2.05
C PHE A 41 -12.81 -10.99 -0.81
N ALA A 42 -12.32 -10.58 0.37
CA ALA A 42 -12.60 -11.26 1.62
C ALA A 42 -14.09 -11.22 2.02
N ILE A 43 -14.80 -10.15 1.67
CA ILE A 43 -16.26 -10.04 1.90
C ILE A 43 -17.02 -10.90 0.89
N MET A 44 -16.60 -10.90 -0.39
CA MET A 44 -17.27 -11.67 -1.45
C MET A 44 -17.19 -13.19 -1.25
N SER A 45 -16.16 -13.67 -0.57
CA SER A 45 -15.96 -15.09 -0.23
C SER A 45 -16.84 -15.58 0.94
N ASN A 46 -17.75 -14.74 1.46
CA ASN A 46 -18.74 -15.08 2.48
C ASN A 46 -18.13 -15.64 3.79
N MET A 47 -16.92 -15.18 4.10
CA MET A 47 -16.16 -15.59 5.29
C MET A 47 -16.71 -14.92 6.55
N GLY A 48 -16.49 -15.52 7.71
CA GLY A 48 -16.89 -14.95 8.99
C GLY A 48 -16.18 -13.61 9.27
N ALA A 49 -16.75 -12.76 10.13
CA ALA A 49 -16.17 -11.45 10.45
C ALA A 49 -14.70 -11.51 10.93
N VAL A 50 -14.32 -12.60 11.60
CA VAL A 50 -12.94 -12.86 12.07
C VAL A 50 -11.99 -13.14 10.90
N GLU A 51 -12.43 -13.91 9.90
CA GLU A 51 -11.63 -14.23 8.71
C GLU A 51 -11.44 -13.00 7.82
N ILE A 52 -12.44 -12.13 7.68
CA ILE A 52 -12.32 -10.87 6.95
C ILE A 52 -11.21 -10.00 7.57
N VAL A 53 -11.16 -9.90 8.90
CA VAL A 53 -10.12 -9.15 9.61
C VAL A 53 -8.75 -9.81 9.45
N ALA A 54 -8.68 -11.15 9.51
CA ALA A 54 -7.44 -11.89 9.31
C ALA A 54 -6.88 -11.68 7.90
N TRP A 55 -7.72 -11.75 6.86
CA TRP A 55 -7.32 -11.48 5.48
C TRP A 55 -6.97 -10.01 5.23
N GLY A 56 -7.64 -9.07 5.91
CA GLY A 56 -7.25 -7.67 5.91
C GLY A 56 -5.84 -7.45 6.48
N MET A 57 -5.47 -8.15 7.56
CA MET A 57 -4.10 -8.13 8.09
C MET A 57 -3.11 -8.85 7.17
N ALA A 58 -3.46 -10.02 6.62
CA ALA A 58 -2.61 -10.74 5.68
C ALA A 58 -2.32 -9.92 4.43
N GLY A 59 -3.33 -9.25 3.86
CA GLY A 59 -3.18 -8.33 2.73
C GLY A 59 -2.28 -7.15 3.04
N MET A 60 -2.37 -6.59 4.25
CA MET A 60 -1.45 -5.54 4.71
C MET A 60 0.00 -6.03 4.77
N VAL A 61 0.25 -7.22 5.32
CA VAL A 61 1.59 -7.83 5.38
C VAL A 61 2.13 -8.10 3.98
N LEU A 62 1.29 -8.60 3.07
CA LEU A 62 1.67 -8.85 1.68
C LEU A 62 1.97 -7.55 0.93
N LEU A 63 1.19 -6.48 1.12
CA LEU A 63 1.50 -5.16 0.57
C LEU A 63 2.84 -4.63 1.08
N LEU A 64 3.17 -4.83 2.36
CA LEU A 64 4.49 -4.51 2.92
C LEU A 64 5.61 -5.35 2.28
N LEU A 65 5.39 -6.65 2.08
CA LEU A 65 6.37 -7.52 1.43
C LEU A 65 6.61 -7.11 -0.03
N VAL A 66 5.57 -6.70 -0.76
CA VAL A 66 5.73 -6.17 -2.12
C VAL A 66 6.50 -4.86 -2.12
N TYR A 67 6.21 -3.96 -1.16
CA TYR A 67 6.97 -2.73 -1.01
C TYR A 67 8.45 -3.02 -0.72
N LEU A 68 8.74 -3.96 0.18
CA LEU A 68 10.10 -4.38 0.50
C LEU A 68 10.81 -5.04 -0.68
N ALA A 69 10.10 -5.90 -1.42
CA ALA A 69 10.60 -6.52 -2.64
C ALA A 69 10.90 -5.47 -3.72
N PHE A 70 10.06 -4.42 -3.83
CA PHE A 70 10.27 -3.32 -4.75
C PHE A 70 11.48 -2.46 -4.35
N GLU A 71 11.64 -2.17 -3.06
CA GLU A 71 12.82 -1.47 -2.52
C GLU A 71 14.11 -2.28 -2.75
N TRP A 72 14.02 -3.60 -2.60
CA TRP A 72 15.12 -4.53 -2.87
C TRP A 72 15.45 -4.66 -4.36
N LEU A 73 14.44 -4.68 -5.24
CA LEU A 73 14.61 -4.76 -6.69
C LEU A 73 15.10 -3.43 -7.29
N THR A 74 14.77 -2.32 -6.65
CA THR A 74 15.10 -0.96 -7.11
C THR A 74 16.04 -0.25 -6.12
N PRO A 75 17.21 -0.83 -5.77
CA PRO A 75 18.06 -0.29 -4.70
C PRO A 75 18.68 1.08 -5.04
N ARG A 76 18.68 1.45 -6.34
CA ARG A 76 19.12 2.77 -6.81
C ARG A 76 18.05 3.85 -6.69
N LEU A 77 16.79 3.46 -6.51
CA LEU A 77 15.64 4.36 -6.50
C LEU A 77 15.11 4.41 -5.07
N LYS A 78 15.56 5.41 -4.32
CA LYS A 78 15.14 5.60 -2.93
C LYS A 78 13.72 6.14 -2.92
N VAL A 79 12.75 5.23 -3.02
CA VAL A 79 11.32 5.54 -3.13
C VAL A 79 10.86 6.55 -2.09
N ASN A 80 11.30 6.40 -0.84
CA ASN A 80 10.94 7.32 0.25
C ASN A 80 11.51 8.75 0.05
N GLU A 81 12.77 8.88 -0.39
CA GLU A 81 13.39 10.19 -0.64
C GLU A 81 12.77 10.87 -1.87
N GLU A 82 12.50 10.11 -2.94
CA GLU A 82 11.87 10.62 -4.15
C GLU A 82 10.41 11.07 -3.90
N ILE A 83 9.65 10.30 -3.12
CA ILE A 83 8.30 10.68 -2.72
C ILE A 83 8.35 11.95 -1.86
N ALA A 84 9.25 12.02 -0.87
CA ALA A 84 9.42 13.23 -0.06
C ALA A 84 9.89 14.45 -0.89
N GLY A 85 10.68 14.21 -1.94
CA GLY A 85 11.09 15.23 -2.91
C GLY A 85 9.97 15.69 -3.86
N GLY A 86 8.76 15.13 -3.76
CA GLY A 86 7.62 15.50 -4.60
C GLY A 86 7.62 14.83 -5.97
N ASN A 87 8.38 13.75 -6.16
CA ASN A 87 8.45 13.06 -7.44
C ASN A 87 7.18 12.23 -7.69
N VAL A 88 6.22 12.85 -8.38
CA VAL A 88 4.91 12.26 -8.71
C VAL A 88 5.05 10.96 -9.49
N ALA A 89 6.09 10.80 -10.32
CA ALA A 89 6.30 9.57 -11.08
C ALA A 89 6.53 8.37 -10.14
N VAL A 90 7.32 8.57 -9.08
CA VAL A 90 7.59 7.52 -8.08
C VAL A 90 6.35 7.27 -7.22
N GLY A 91 5.61 8.33 -6.85
CA GLY A 91 4.32 8.19 -6.15
C GLY A 91 3.29 7.39 -6.95
N ALA A 92 3.16 7.66 -8.25
CA ALA A 92 2.28 6.92 -9.16
C ALA A 92 2.72 5.47 -9.34
N LEU A 93 4.02 5.22 -9.47
CA LEU A 93 4.56 3.86 -9.54
C LEU A 93 4.22 3.07 -8.27
N SER A 94 4.44 3.66 -7.09
CA SER A 94 4.07 3.05 -5.80
C SER A 94 2.57 2.75 -5.71
N MET A 95 1.73 3.62 -6.27
CA MET A 95 0.28 3.40 -6.33
C MET A 95 -0.08 2.20 -7.19
N VAL A 96 0.46 2.12 -8.41
CA VAL A 96 0.20 1.03 -9.35
C VAL A 96 0.70 -0.31 -8.80
N PHE A 97 1.87 -0.33 -8.15
CA PHE A 97 2.37 -1.54 -7.50
C PHE A 97 1.45 -2.02 -6.36
N SER A 98 0.96 -1.09 -5.53
CA SER A 98 0.03 -1.43 -4.46
C SER A 98 -1.28 -2.01 -5.01
N LEU A 99 -1.79 -1.44 -6.10
CA LEU A 99 -2.97 -1.95 -6.81
C LEU A 99 -2.71 -3.34 -7.42
N ALA A 100 -1.61 -3.52 -8.14
CA ALA A 100 -1.25 -4.79 -8.76
C ALA A 100 -1.11 -5.91 -7.71
N ALA A 101 -0.41 -5.63 -6.62
CA ALA A 101 -0.29 -6.54 -5.48
C ALA A 101 -1.67 -6.90 -4.93
N SER A 102 -2.54 -5.92 -4.71
CA SER A 102 -3.88 -6.17 -4.16
C SER A 102 -4.76 -7.03 -5.07
N LEU A 103 -4.57 -6.96 -6.38
CA LEU A 103 -5.30 -7.79 -7.34
C LEU A 103 -4.83 -9.24 -7.25
N ILE A 104 -3.51 -9.47 -7.15
CA ILE A 104 -2.94 -10.82 -6.99
C ILE A 104 -3.40 -11.43 -5.65
N ILE A 105 -3.34 -10.65 -4.57
CA ILE A 105 -3.76 -11.08 -3.24
C ILE A 105 -5.27 -11.36 -3.25
N GLY A 106 -6.07 -10.45 -3.79
CA GLY A 106 -7.52 -10.60 -3.88
C GLY A 106 -7.94 -11.83 -4.69
N ALA A 107 -7.26 -12.08 -5.82
CA ALA A 107 -7.46 -13.30 -6.61
C ALA A 107 -7.04 -14.58 -5.88
N SER A 108 -6.12 -14.50 -4.90
CA SER A 108 -5.71 -15.65 -4.09
C SER A 108 -6.70 -15.97 -2.96
N ILE A 109 -7.59 -15.03 -2.63
CA ILE A 109 -8.64 -15.17 -1.61
C ILE A 109 -9.96 -15.66 -2.23
N SER A 110 -10.16 -15.38 -3.53
CA SER A 110 -11.33 -15.81 -4.32
C SER A 110 -11.31 -17.28 -4.67
#